data_AF-A0A4U9Z5B5-F1
#
_entry.id   AF-A0A4U9Z5B5-F1
#
_cell.length_a   1.000
_cell.length_b   1.000
_cell.length_c   1.000
_cell.angle_alpha   90.00
_cell.angle_beta   90.00
_cell.angle_gamma   90.00
#
_symmetry.space_group_name_H-M   'P 1'
#
loop_
_entity.id
_entity.type
_entity.pdbx_description
1 polymer ?
#
loop_
_entity_poly.entity_id
_entity_poly.type
_entity_poly.pdbx_seq_one_letter_code
_entity_poly.pdbx_strand_id
1 'polypeptide(L)'
;MIAYEIGYEQALFIWEIDTFFLRTNILLVYFILFTVFLLFISYLIKEREKKELQERKDKQIIDIENYGRHVESLYHEISNFKHDYKNILISLNSSINSKDIDSVKKIYQSVLNDSDKFLYEKNYDIARLSNINNSAIKSVISSKLIEANNNGIITRIEVEEPIDTPEIEVIDFIVILSIFLDNALEEVSGVSNGEILFAFFQEEQKKY
;
A
#
# COMPACT_ATOMS: atom_id res chain seq x y z
N MET A 1 28.37 15.14 89.84
CA MET A 1 28.27 13.93 89.01
C MET A 1 26.95 13.94 88.22
N ILE A 2 25.79 13.93 88.88
CA ILE A 2 24.44 13.95 88.25
C ILE A 2 24.21 15.16 87.30
N ALA A 3 24.58 16.38 87.69
CA ALA A 3 24.38 17.56 86.83
C ALA A 3 25.25 17.57 85.56
N TYR A 4 26.40 16.90 85.59
CA TYR A 4 27.28 16.76 84.43
C TYR A 4 26.73 15.71 83.45
N GLU A 5 26.17 14.63 83.99
CA GLU A 5 25.51 13.55 83.25
C GLU A 5 24.25 14.04 82.52
N ILE A 6 23.43 14.84 83.22
CA ILE A 6 22.23 15.49 82.63
C ILE A 6 22.62 16.48 81.52
N GLY A 7 23.69 17.25 81.69
CA GLY A 7 24.17 18.18 80.65
C GLY A 7 24.69 17.47 79.40
N TYR A 8 25.32 16.31 79.57
CA TYR A 8 25.79 15.49 78.45
C TYR A 8 24.65 14.85 77.66
N GLU A 9 23.65 14.28 78.36
CA GLU A 9 22.42 13.73 77.77
C GLU A 9 21.65 14.77 76.96
N GLN A 10 21.49 15.99 77.50
CA GLN A 10 20.82 17.09 76.80
C GLN A 10 21.58 17.54 75.56
N ALA A 11 22.91 17.63 75.63
CA ALA A 11 23.72 17.97 74.47
C ALA A 11 23.61 16.88 73.40
N LEU A 12 23.76 15.60 73.77
CA LEU A 12 23.66 14.47 72.84
C LEU A 12 22.31 14.45 72.12
N PHE A 13 21.22 14.70 72.84
CA PHE A 13 19.87 14.79 72.30
C PHE A 13 19.70 15.94 71.28
N ILE A 14 20.27 17.12 71.56
CA ILE A 14 20.24 18.26 70.63
C ILE A 14 21.03 17.92 69.35
N TRP A 15 22.21 17.31 69.48
CA TRP A 15 23.02 16.86 68.34
C TRP A 15 22.31 15.77 67.50
N GLU A 16 21.60 14.83 68.14
CA GLU A 16 20.79 13.82 67.43
C GLU A 16 19.61 14.45 66.68
N ILE A 17 18.93 15.44 67.27
CA ILE A 17 17.84 16.16 66.59
C ILE A 17 18.36 16.94 65.39
N ASP A 18 19.46 17.68 65.53
CA ASP A 18 20.03 18.48 64.44
C ASP A 18 20.51 17.62 63.28
N THR A 19 21.17 16.49 63.57
CA THR A 19 21.64 15.54 62.54
C THR A 19 20.47 14.85 61.84
N PHE A 20 19.42 14.47 62.58
CA PHE A 20 18.19 13.92 62.01
C PHE A 20 17.46 14.92 61.11
N PHE A 21 17.35 16.18 61.56
CA PHE A 21 16.70 17.25 60.81
C PHE A 21 17.47 17.59 59.52
N LEU A 22 18.79 17.74 59.59
CA LEU A 22 19.65 17.99 58.43
C LEU A 22 19.55 16.85 57.41
N ARG A 23 19.66 15.59 57.86
CA ARG A 23 19.56 14.41 56.99
C ARG A 23 18.21 14.33 56.28
N THR A 24 17.12 14.59 57.01
CA THR A 24 15.76 14.52 56.46
C THR A 24 15.51 15.61 55.42
N ASN A 25 15.95 16.84 55.68
CA ASN A 25 15.81 17.95 54.72
C ASN A 25 16.65 17.71 53.46
N ILE A 26 17.87 17.19 53.59
CA ILE A 26 18.71 16.84 52.43
C ILE A 26 18.03 15.76 51.57
N LEU A 27 17.47 14.72 52.19
CA LEU A 27 16.73 13.68 51.47
C LEU A 27 15.50 14.22 50.76
N LEU A 28 14.76 15.15 51.38
CA LEU A 28 13.61 15.82 50.75
C LEU A 28 14.03 16.64 49.52
N VAL A 29 15.12 17.40 49.62
CA VAL A 29 15.66 18.17 48.48
C VAL A 29 16.07 17.24 47.34
N TYR A 30 16.79 16.15 47.64
CA TYR A 30 17.15 15.15 46.61
C TYR A 30 15.92 14.49 46.00
N PHE A 31 14.89 14.18 46.78
CA PHE A 31 13.65 13.61 46.28
C PHE A 31 12.92 14.57 45.34
N ILE A 32 12.85 15.87 45.68
CA ILE A 32 12.26 16.90 44.82
C ILE A 32 13.06 17.02 43.52
N LEU A 33 14.39 17.12 43.60
CA LEU A 33 15.26 17.21 42.42
C LEU A 33 15.12 15.99 41.53
N PHE A 34 15.09 14.79 42.11
CA PHE A 34 14.86 13.55 41.39
C PHE A 34 13.50 13.54 40.70
N THR A 35 12.45 13.99 41.37
CA THR A 35 11.10 14.08 40.79
C THR A 35 11.06 15.06 39.62
N VAL A 36 11.65 16.25 39.77
CA VAL A 36 11.75 17.24 38.68
C VAL A 36 12.53 16.67 37.50
N PHE A 37 13.63 15.97 37.77
CA PHE A 37 14.43 15.31 36.74
C PHE A 37 13.63 14.23 35.98
N LEU A 38 12.85 13.40 36.68
CA LEU A 38 11.98 12.41 36.04
C LEU A 38 10.90 13.07 35.17
N LEU A 39 10.30 14.17 35.64
CA LEU A 39 9.33 14.94 34.84
C LEU A 39 9.96 15.53 33.59
N PHE A 40 11.19 16.05 33.70
CA PHE A 40 11.94 16.58 32.56
C PHE A 40 12.23 15.50 31.51
N ILE A 41 12.70 14.32 31.92
CA ILE A 41 12.90 13.18 30.99
C ILE A 41 11.57 12.79 30.35
N SER A 42 10.50 12.68 31.14
CA SER A 42 9.18 12.30 30.64
C SER A 42 8.66 13.30 29.59
N TYR A 43 8.93 14.58 29.78
CA TYR A 43 8.61 15.62 28.81
C TYR A 43 9.39 15.43 27.50
N LEU A 44 10.71 15.22 27.58
CA LEU A 44 11.55 15.00 26.40
C LEU A 44 11.14 13.77 25.59
N ILE A 45 10.78 12.66 26.26
CA ILE A 45 10.30 11.44 25.61
C ILE A 45 9.00 11.75 24.86
N LYS A 46 8.03 12.39 25.51
CA LYS A 46 6.75 12.76 24.88
C LYS A 46 6.94 13.68 23.67
N GLU A 47 7.90 14.60 23.72
CA GLU A 47 8.17 15.47 22.59
C GLU A 47 8.75 14.71 21.39
N ARG A 48 9.66 13.75 21.64
CA ARG A 48 10.19 12.87 20.60
C ARG A 48 9.12 11.98 20.00
N GLU A 49 8.29 11.35 20.83
CA GLU A 49 7.17 10.53 20.36
C GLU A 49 6.21 11.33 19.46
N LYS A 50 5.91 12.57 19.83
CA LYS A 50 5.07 13.45 18.99
C LYS A 50 5.72 13.77 17.64
N LYS A 51 7.02 14.04 17.62
CA LYS A 51 7.76 14.31 16.37
C LYS A 51 7.81 13.07 15.48
N GLU A 52 8.14 11.92 16.04
CA GLU A 52 8.15 10.65 15.29
C GLU A 52 6.76 10.30 14.76
N LEU A 53 5.71 10.52 15.55
CA LEU A 53 4.34 10.31 15.11
C LEU A 53 3.96 11.25 13.97
N GLN A 54 4.38 12.52 14.03
CA GLN A 54 4.13 13.49 12.97
C GLN A 54 4.85 13.10 11.67
N GLU A 55 6.14 12.75 11.75
CA GLU A 55 6.92 12.30 10.59
C GLU A 55 6.31 11.05 9.94
N ARG A 56 5.79 10.12 10.75
CA ARG A 56 5.06 8.94 10.24
C ARG A 56 3.78 9.33 9.50
N LYS A 57 3.01 10.28 10.03
CA LYS A 57 1.79 10.79 9.37
C LYS A 57 2.11 11.50 8.07
N ASP A 58 3.14 12.33 8.05
CA ASP A 58 3.54 13.07 6.86
C ASP A 58 4.00 12.10 5.75
N LYS A 59 4.75 11.04 6.10
CA LYS A 59 5.06 9.95 5.16
C LYS A 59 3.82 9.24 4.64
N GLN A 60 2.88 8.88 5.52
CA GLN A 60 1.63 8.24 5.10
C GLN A 60 0.84 9.12 4.12
N ILE A 61 0.81 10.45 4.33
CA ILE A 61 0.16 11.38 3.40
C ILE A 61 0.85 11.35 2.03
N ILE A 62 2.19 11.41 1.99
CA ILE A 62 2.96 11.33 0.75
C ILE A 62 2.70 10.01 0.02
N ASP A 63 2.65 8.90 0.73
CA ASP A 63 2.37 7.58 0.16
C ASP A 63 0.96 7.54 -0.46
N ILE A 64 -0.04 8.12 0.22
CA ILE A 64 -1.42 8.26 -0.30
C ILE A 64 -1.46 9.17 -1.54
N GLU A 65 -0.71 10.27 -1.56
CA GLU A 65 -0.65 11.17 -2.72
C GLU A 65 0.01 10.48 -3.93
N ASN A 66 1.10 9.74 -3.70
CA ASN A 66 1.74 8.93 -4.73
C ASN A 66 0.79 7.86 -5.26
N TYR A 67 0.06 7.22 -4.34
CA TYR A 67 -0.96 6.24 -4.67
C TYR A 67 -2.07 6.82 -5.55
N GLY A 68 -2.64 7.97 -5.17
CA GLY A 68 -3.69 8.64 -5.95
C GLY A 68 -3.23 8.98 -7.38
N ARG A 69 -2.00 9.49 -7.52
CA ARG A 69 -1.42 9.80 -8.84
C ARG A 69 -1.27 8.58 -9.73
N HIS A 70 -0.92 7.43 -9.17
CA HIS A 70 -0.80 6.18 -9.91
C HIS A 70 -2.18 5.66 -10.39
N VAL A 71 -3.21 5.78 -9.56
CA VAL A 71 -4.59 5.44 -9.97
C VAL A 71 -5.08 6.37 -11.07
N GLU A 72 -4.78 7.67 -10.97
CA GLU A 72 -5.11 8.64 -12.02
C GLU A 72 -4.44 8.31 -13.36
N SER A 73 -3.18 7.87 -13.36
CA SER A 73 -2.49 7.49 -14.61
C SER A 73 -3.15 6.29 -15.27
N LEU A 74 -3.49 5.25 -14.49
CA LEU A 74 -4.21 4.08 -14.99
C LEU A 74 -5.58 4.45 -15.57
N TYR A 75 -6.33 5.33 -14.90
CA TYR A 75 -7.61 5.81 -15.41
C TYR A 75 -7.46 6.59 -16.72
N HIS A 76 -6.42 7.43 -16.83
CA HIS A 76 -6.11 8.15 -18.06
C HIS A 76 -5.80 7.21 -19.22
N GLU A 77 -5.00 6.16 -19.00
CA GLU A 77 -4.70 5.15 -20.01
C GLU A 77 -5.97 4.43 -20.50
N ILE A 78 -6.87 4.05 -19.59
CA ILE A 78 -8.15 3.42 -19.93
C ILE A 78 -9.04 4.37 -20.74
N SER A 79 -9.12 5.64 -20.34
CA SER A 79 -9.90 6.65 -21.05
C SER A 79 -9.41 6.86 -22.47
N ASN A 80 -8.08 6.90 -22.66
CA ASN A 80 -7.45 7.01 -23.98
C ASN A 80 -7.76 5.78 -24.84
N PHE A 81 -7.60 4.57 -24.29
CA PHE A 81 -7.94 3.33 -25.00
C PHE A 81 -9.40 3.31 -25.47
N LYS A 82 -10.34 3.68 -24.58
CA LYS A 82 -11.77 3.76 -24.93
C LYS A 82 -12.04 4.78 -26.03
N HIS A 83 -11.37 5.92 -26.00
CA HIS A 83 -11.49 6.94 -27.03
C HIS A 83 -10.98 6.45 -28.38
N ASP A 84 -9.82 5.81 -28.41
CA ASP A 84 -9.22 5.29 -29.64
C ASP A 84 -10.09 4.18 -30.23
N TYR A 85 -10.62 3.29 -29.39
CA TYR A 85 -11.59 2.27 -29.80
C TYR A 85 -12.87 2.87 -30.39
N LYS A 86 -13.41 3.93 -29.77
CA LYS A 86 -14.57 4.66 -30.30
C LYS A 86 -14.27 5.26 -31.68
N ASN A 87 -13.08 5.82 -31.89
CA ASN A 87 -12.70 6.41 -33.17
C ASN A 87 -12.54 5.36 -34.27
N ILE A 88 -12.03 4.17 -33.92
CA ILE A 88 -12.00 3.02 -34.83
C ILE A 88 -13.42 2.64 -35.26
N LEU A 89 -14.36 2.51 -34.32
CA LEU A 89 -15.75 2.16 -34.63
C LEU A 89 -16.45 3.21 -35.51
N ILE A 90 -16.22 4.50 -35.23
CA ILE A 90 -16.76 5.60 -36.04
C ILE A 90 -16.21 5.53 -37.47
N SER A 91 -14.89 5.35 -37.61
CA SER A 91 -14.23 5.22 -38.90
C SER A 91 -14.75 4.02 -39.68
N LEU A 92 -14.92 2.87 -39.01
CA LEU A 92 -15.46 1.65 -39.59
C LEU A 92 -16.89 1.86 -40.10
N ASN A 93 -17.74 2.46 -39.28
CA ASN A 93 -19.13 2.77 -39.63
C ASN A 93 -19.19 3.75 -40.83
N SER A 94 -18.30 4.74 -40.86
CA SER A 94 -18.21 5.68 -41.99
C SER A 94 -17.81 4.96 -43.28
N SER A 95 -16.80 4.09 -43.26
CA SER A 95 -16.35 3.33 -44.43
C SER A 95 -17.40 2.33 -44.94
N ILE A 96 -18.17 1.72 -44.04
CA ILE A 96 -19.31 0.86 -44.40
C ILE A 96 -20.39 1.69 -45.12
N ASN A 97 -20.74 2.86 -44.57
CA ASN A 97 -21.75 3.74 -45.16
C ASN A 97 -21.34 4.28 -46.54
N SER A 98 -20.05 4.54 -46.74
CA SER A 98 -19.50 4.96 -48.04
C SER A 98 -19.28 3.81 -49.04
N LYS A 99 -19.60 2.56 -48.66
CA LYS A 99 -19.34 1.34 -49.44
C LYS A 99 -17.88 1.18 -49.89
N ASP A 100 -16.96 1.76 -49.12
CA ASP A 100 -15.52 1.71 -49.40
C ASP A 100 -14.92 0.46 -48.72
N ILE A 101 -15.00 -0.66 -49.44
CA ILE A 101 -14.50 -1.97 -48.99
C ILE A 101 -12.99 -1.94 -48.74
N ASP A 102 -12.22 -1.15 -49.49
CA ASP A 102 -10.76 -1.05 -49.32
C ASP A 102 -10.40 -0.35 -48.01
N SER A 103 -11.12 0.72 -47.65
CA SER A 103 -10.96 1.38 -46.35
C SER A 103 -11.41 0.50 -45.18
N VAL A 104 -12.52 -0.24 -45.31
CA VAL A 104 -12.93 -1.23 -44.30
C VAL A 104 -11.83 -2.28 -44.11
N LYS A 105 -11.26 -2.80 -45.21
CA LYS A 105 -10.20 -3.80 -45.16
C LYS A 105 -8.93 -3.26 -44.53
N LYS A 106 -8.57 -2.00 -44.79
CA LYS A 106 -7.44 -1.31 -44.13
C LYS A 106 -7.66 -1.10 -42.64
N ILE A 107 -8.83 -0.62 -42.22
CA ILE A 107 -9.13 -0.43 -40.78
C ILE A 107 -9.15 -1.79 -40.09
N TYR A 108 -9.78 -2.79 -40.71
CA TYR A 108 -9.80 -4.17 -40.21
C TYR A 108 -8.39 -4.78 -40.11
N GLN A 109 -7.52 -4.57 -41.11
CA GLN A 109 -6.12 -5.01 -41.07
C GLN A 109 -5.23 -4.18 -40.14
N SER A 110 -5.53 -2.91 -39.88
CA SER A 110 -4.81 -2.11 -38.88
C SER A 110 -5.14 -2.62 -37.49
N VAL A 111 -6.43 -2.85 -37.21
CA VAL A 111 -6.86 -3.52 -35.98
C VAL A 111 -6.21 -4.89 -35.93
N LEU A 112 -6.36 -5.75 -36.95
CA LEU A 112 -5.76 -7.09 -36.95
C LEU A 112 -4.23 -7.13 -36.95
N ASN A 113 -3.49 -6.21 -37.56
CA ASN A 113 -2.03 -6.25 -37.47
C ASN A 113 -1.53 -5.82 -36.08
N ASP A 114 -2.27 -4.92 -35.42
CA ASP A 114 -2.05 -4.63 -33.99
C ASP A 114 -2.60 -5.76 -33.10
N SER A 115 -3.52 -6.60 -33.62
CA SER A 115 -4.28 -7.59 -32.86
C SER A 115 -4.02 -9.06 -33.22
N ASP A 116 -3.20 -9.39 -34.22
CA ASP A 116 -2.88 -10.75 -34.67
C ASP A 116 -1.91 -11.41 -33.68
N LYS A 117 -1.23 -10.60 -32.84
CA LYS A 117 -0.59 -11.06 -31.60
C LYS A 117 -1.58 -11.27 -30.44
N PHE A 118 -2.78 -10.69 -30.52
CA PHE A 118 -3.71 -10.52 -29.40
C PHE A 118 -4.95 -11.42 -29.47
N LEU A 119 -5.45 -11.78 -30.67
CA LEU A 119 -6.83 -12.22 -30.83
C LEU A 119 -7.07 -13.71 -31.10
N TYR A 120 -6.13 -14.44 -31.71
CA TYR A 120 -6.45 -15.77 -32.25
C TYR A 120 -6.24 -16.96 -31.28
N GLU A 121 -5.46 -16.82 -30.21
CA GLU A 121 -5.29 -17.88 -29.19
C GLU A 121 -5.45 -17.40 -27.73
N LYS A 122 -5.38 -16.09 -27.44
CA LYS A 122 -5.24 -15.54 -26.07
C LYS A 122 -6.53 -15.02 -25.39
N ASN A 123 -7.63 -14.87 -26.14
CA ASN A 123 -8.86 -14.25 -25.62
C ASN A 123 -9.69 -15.11 -24.64
N TYR A 124 -9.41 -16.41 -24.54
CA TYR A 124 -10.13 -17.27 -23.58
C TYR A 124 -9.76 -16.99 -22.13
N ASP A 125 -8.54 -16.49 -21.88
CA ASP A 125 -8.03 -16.30 -20.53
C ASP A 125 -8.49 -14.97 -19.92
N ILE A 126 -8.48 -13.86 -20.69
CA ILE A 126 -8.90 -12.54 -20.17
C ILE A 126 -10.42 -12.54 -19.85
N ALA A 127 -11.21 -13.32 -20.60
CA ALA A 127 -12.63 -13.49 -20.32
C ALA A 127 -12.89 -14.10 -18.92
N ARG A 128 -11.95 -14.88 -18.35
CA ARG A 128 -12.06 -15.45 -17.00
C ARG A 128 -11.99 -14.39 -15.91
N LEU A 129 -11.35 -13.24 -16.17
CA LEU A 129 -11.38 -12.10 -15.25
C LEU A 129 -12.80 -11.55 -15.06
N SER A 130 -13.77 -11.88 -15.93
CA SER A 130 -15.17 -11.49 -15.76
C SER A 130 -15.74 -11.95 -14.41
N ASN A 131 -15.24 -13.05 -13.86
CA ASN A 131 -15.58 -13.59 -12.55
C ASN A 131 -15.14 -12.70 -11.37
N ILE A 132 -14.27 -11.71 -11.57
CA ILE A 132 -13.88 -10.76 -10.51
C ILE A 132 -14.95 -9.66 -10.39
N ASN A 133 -15.68 -9.61 -9.28
CA ASN A 133 -16.81 -8.68 -9.11
C ASN A 133 -16.33 -7.22 -8.97
N ASN A 134 -15.21 -6.99 -8.30
CA ASN A 134 -14.68 -5.65 -8.11
C ASN A 134 -14.06 -5.09 -9.41
N SER A 135 -14.65 -4.01 -9.93
CA SER A 135 -14.22 -3.40 -11.20
C SER A 135 -12.82 -2.78 -11.15
N ALA A 136 -12.37 -2.28 -10.00
CA ALA A 136 -11.05 -1.68 -9.85
C ALA A 136 -9.95 -2.76 -9.90
N ILE A 137 -10.13 -3.84 -9.13
CA ILE A 137 -9.24 -5.02 -9.15
C ILE A 137 -9.15 -5.61 -10.56
N LYS A 138 -10.32 -5.85 -11.18
CA LYS A 138 -10.42 -6.34 -12.56
C LYS A 138 -9.66 -5.45 -13.54
N SER A 139 -9.77 -4.13 -13.41
CA SER A 139 -9.14 -3.18 -14.33
C SER A 139 -7.61 -3.20 -14.23
N VAL A 140 -7.07 -3.26 -13.01
CA VAL A 140 -5.62 -3.31 -12.76
C VAL A 140 -5.01 -4.59 -13.33
N ILE A 141 -5.61 -5.74 -13.02
CA ILE A 141 -5.15 -7.03 -13.54
C ILE A 141 -5.21 -7.04 -15.08
N SER A 142 -6.32 -6.56 -15.64
CA SER A 142 -6.49 -6.52 -17.10
C SER A 142 -5.42 -5.66 -17.76
N SER A 143 -5.14 -4.46 -17.22
CA SER A 143 -4.10 -3.55 -17.73
C SER A 143 -2.73 -4.23 -17.73
N LYS A 144 -2.33 -4.84 -16.62
CA LYS A 144 -1.02 -5.50 -16.49
C LYS A 144 -0.86 -6.72 -17.38
N LEU A 145 -1.91 -7.53 -17.54
CA LEU A 145 -1.86 -8.69 -18.44
C LEU A 145 -1.89 -8.27 -19.92
N ILE A 146 -2.56 -7.16 -20.25
CA ILE A 146 -2.49 -6.56 -21.59
C ILE A 146 -1.06 -6.06 -21.87
N GLU A 147 -0.45 -5.35 -20.92
CA GLU A 147 0.94 -4.88 -20.99
C GLU A 147 1.91 -6.06 -21.22
N ALA A 148 1.79 -7.12 -20.42
CA ALA A 148 2.56 -8.35 -20.56
C ALA A 148 2.45 -8.94 -21.98
N ASN A 149 1.22 -9.07 -22.47
CA ASN A 149 0.95 -9.62 -23.79
C ASN A 149 1.53 -8.73 -24.91
N ASN A 150 1.46 -7.41 -24.77
CA ASN A 150 2.06 -6.45 -25.71
C ASN A 150 3.58 -6.63 -25.78
N ASN A 151 4.21 -6.90 -24.64
CA ASN A 151 5.65 -7.16 -24.54
C ASN A 151 6.06 -8.56 -25.03
N GLY A 152 5.10 -9.36 -25.55
CA GLY A 152 5.35 -10.69 -26.08
C GLY A 152 5.45 -11.79 -25.02
N ILE A 153 5.10 -11.47 -23.76
CA ILE A 153 5.06 -12.43 -22.66
C ILE A 153 3.79 -13.29 -22.80
N ILE A 154 3.91 -14.59 -22.53
CA ILE A 154 2.76 -15.50 -22.51
C ILE A 154 2.07 -15.36 -21.15
N THR A 155 0.76 -15.14 -21.14
CA THR A 155 -0.02 -15.03 -19.90
C THR A 155 -1.11 -16.10 -19.87
N ARG A 156 -1.27 -16.77 -18.73
CA ARG A 156 -2.32 -17.74 -18.45
C ARG A 156 -3.15 -17.28 -17.26
N ILE A 157 -4.47 -17.42 -17.33
CA ILE A 157 -5.39 -16.93 -16.30
C ILE A 157 -6.29 -18.04 -15.76
N GLU A 158 -6.30 -18.20 -14.43
CA GLU A 158 -7.13 -19.15 -13.70
C GLU A 158 -8.00 -18.41 -12.69
N VAL A 159 -9.22 -18.08 -13.11
CA VAL A 159 -10.27 -17.49 -12.27
C VAL A 159 -11.59 -18.16 -12.64
N GLU A 160 -11.89 -19.29 -12.02
CA GLU A 160 -13.04 -20.13 -12.39
C GLU A 160 -14.33 -19.72 -11.68
N GLU A 161 -14.23 -19.27 -10.42
CA GLU A 161 -15.37 -18.91 -9.58
C GLU A 161 -15.49 -17.39 -9.40
N PRO A 162 -16.71 -16.86 -9.17
CA PRO A 162 -16.90 -15.46 -8.85
C PRO A 162 -16.14 -15.06 -7.59
N ILE A 163 -15.36 -13.98 -7.68
CA ILE A 163 -14.57 -13.46 -6.57
C ILE A 163 -15.16 -12.15 -6.09
N ASP A 164 -15.52 -12.14 -4.81
CA ASP A 164 -16.03 -10.97 -4.11
C ASP A 164 -14.89 -10.05 -3.66
N THR A 165 -15.27 -8.93 -3.05
CA THR A 165 -14.29 -8.01 -2.49
C THR A 165 -13.46 -8.70 -1.40
N PRO A 166 -12.12 -8.59 -1.47
CA PRO A 166 -11.25 -9.13 -0.42
C PRO A 166 -11.54 -8.47 0.93
N GLU A 167 -11.22 -9.16 2.03
CA GLU A 167 -11.45 -8.67 3.40
C GLU A 167 -10.57 -7.47 3.78
N ILE A 168 -9.51 -7.21 3.00
CA ILE A 168 -8.65 -6.03 3.15
C ILE A 168 -9.19 -4.85 2.36
N GLU A 169 -8.73 -3.64 2.67
CA GLU A 169 -9.09 -2.47 1.89
C GLU A 169 -8.72 -2.70 0.42
N VAL A 170 -9.71 -2.50 -0.48
CA VAL A 170 -9.55 -2.74 -1.93
C VAL A 170 -8.33 -2.02 -2.49
N ILE A 171 -8.06 -0.85 -1.92
CA ILE A 171 -6.94 0.02 -2.25
C ILE A 171 -5.59 -0.65 -1.96
N ASP A 172 -5.44 -1.22 -0.76
CA ASP A 172 -4.24 -1.93 -0.32
C ASP A 172 -4.04 -3.22 -1.11
N PHE A 173 -5.14 -3.92 -1.41
CA PHE A 173 -5.10 -5.10 -2.27
C PHE A 173 -4.56 -4.79 -3.66
N ILE A 174 -5.03 -3.69 -4.27
CA ILE A 174 -4.57 -3.25 -5.59
C ILE A 174 -3.07 -2.93 -5.55
N VAL A 175 -2.57 -2.25 -4.51
CA VAL A 175 -1.15 -1.92 -4.40
C VAL A 175 -0.29 -3.18 -4.36
N ILE A 176 -0.64 -4.10 -3.45
CA ILE A 176 0.11 -5.36 -3.28
C ILE A 176 0.11 -6.15 -4.60
N LEU A 177 -1.06 -6.24 -5.22
CA LEU A 177 -1.24 -6.93 -6.49
C LEU A 177 -0.42 -6.30 -7.62
N SER A 178 -0.43 -4.97 -7.76
CA SER A 178 0.36 -4.27 -8.76
C SER A 178 1.87 -4.52 -8.58
N ILE A 179 2.37 -4.44 -7.34
CA ILE A 179 3.79 -4.71 -7.04
C ILE A 179 4.16 -6.14 -7.43
N PHE A 180 3.32 -7.12 -7.12
CA PHE A 180 3.59 -8.51 -7.47
C PHE A 180 3.56 -8.76 -8.98
N LEU A 181 2.60 -8.14 -9.69
CA LEU A 181 2.52 -8.25 -11.14
C LEU A 181 3.71 -7.57 -11.82
N ASP A 182 4.12 -6.39 -11.35
CA ASP A 182 5.29 -5.67 -11.88
C ASP A 182 6.57 -6.49 -11.70
N ASN A 183 6.80 -7.01 -10.49
CA ASN A 183 7.97 -7.86 -10.22
C ASN A 183 7.97 -9.13 -11.09
N ALA A 184 6.81 -9.75 -11.30
CA ALA A 184 6.70 -10.91 -12.17
C ALA A 184 6.99 -10.56 -13.63
N LEU A 185 6.51 -9.40 -14.11
CA LEU A 185 6.75 -8.93 -15.47
C LEU A 185 8.22 -8.58 -15.70
N GLU A 186 8.87 -7.91 -14.76
CA GLU A 186 10.28 -7.56 -14.82
C GLU A 186 11.16 -8.81 -14.93
N GLU A 187 10.93 -9.80 -14.08
CA GLU A 187 11.73 -11.03 -14.06
C GLU A 187 11.60 -11.82 -15.37
N VAL A 188 10.38 -11.87 -15.91
CA VAL A 188 10.06 -12.64 -17.12
C VAL A 188 10.52 -11.92 -18.39
N SER A 189 10.66 -10.58 -18.35
CA SER A 189 11.13 -9.78 -19.50
C SER A 189 12.57 -10.09 -19.93
N GLY A 190 13.39 -10.67 -19.04
CA GLY A 190 14.78 -11.08 -19.34
C GLY A 190 14.94 -12.50 -19.90
N VAL A 191 13.86 -13.29 -19.97
CA VAL A 191 13.93 -14.74 -20.24
C VAL A 191 13.29 -15.10 -21.60
N SER A 192 14.01 -15.87 -22.42
CA SER A 192 13.45 -16.40 -23.67
C SER A 192 12.33 -17.40 -23.39
N ASN A 193 11.11 -17.15 -23.89
CA ASN A 193 9.87 -17.91 -23.61
C ASN A 193 9.33 -17.81 -22.17
N GLY A 194 9.46 -16.63 -21.57
CA GLY A 194 8.82 -16.34 -20.29
C GLY A 194 7.29 -16.46 -20.29
N GLU A 195 6.72 -17.09 -19.27
CA GLU A 195 5.27 -17.25 -19.04
C GLU A 195 4.89 -16.75 -17.65
N ILE A 196 3.74 -16.08 -17.55
CA ILE A 196 3.12 -15.67 -16.28
C ILE A 196 1.78 -16.39 -16.13
N LEU A 197 1.63 -17.12 -15.04
CA LEU A 197 0.36 -17.70 -14.60
C LEU A 197 -0.23 -16.81 -13.50
N PHE A 198 -1.39 -16.21 -13.77
CA PHE A 198 -2.19 -15.52 -12.78
C PHE A 198 -3.35 -16.41 -12.34
N ALA A 199 -3.44 -16.69 -11.06
CA ALA A 199 -4.48 -17.52 -10.49
C ALA A 199 -5.12 -16.82 -9.28
N PHE A 200 -6.45 -16.71 -9.26
CA PHE A 200 -7.19 -16.10 -8.17
C PHE A 200 -8.34 -17.02 -7.76
N PHE A 201 -8.37 -17.35 -6.48
CA PHE A 201 -9.34 -18.25 -5.87
C PHE A 201 -9.82 -17.65 -4.55
N GLN A 202 -11.08 -17.91 -4.21
CA GLN A 202 -11.67 -17.53 -2.93
C GLN A 202 -12.19 -18.80 -2.25
N GLU A 203 -11.60 -19.16 -1.11
CA GLU A 203 -12.08 -20.30 -0.33
C GLU A 203 -13.33 -19.88 0.46
N GLU A 204 -14.48 -20.53 0.21
CA GLU A 204 -15.63 -20.39 1.10
C GLU A 204 -15.25 -20.94 2.48
N GLN A 205 -15.16 -20.07 3.50
CA GLN A 205 -15.10 -20.54 4.88
C GLN A 205 -16.38 -21.34 5.16
N LYS A 206 -16.26 -22.67 5.20
CA LYS A 206 -17.29 -23.53 5.78
C LYS A 206 -17.59 -23.00 7.17
N LYS A 207 -18.76 -22.38 7.34
CA LYS A 207 -19.36 -22.09 8.64
C LYS A 207 -19.46 -23.42 9.40
N TYR A 208 -18.53 -23.65 10.32
CA TYR A 208 -18.67 -24.62 11.39
C TYR A 208 -19.46 -23.99 12.54
#